data_AF-A0A7J4IXV4-F1
#
_entry.id   AF-A0A7J4IXV4-F1
#
_cell.length_a   1.000
_cell.length_b   1.000
_cell.length_c   1.000
_cell.angle_alpha   90.00
_cell.angle_beta   90.00
_cell.angle_gamma   90.00
#
_symmetry.space_group_name_H-M   'P 1'
#
loop_
_entity.id
_entity.type
_entity.pdbx_description
1 polymer ?
#
loop_
_entity_poly.entity_id
_entity_poly.type
_entity_poly.pdbx_seq_one_letter_code
_entity_poly.pdbx_strand_id
1 'polypeptide(L)'
;MGRKTQEEKEFLIAVRKRTGSGAINAPAWILQKAGKRIWNKKAKRHWRETNFGNEFRKTQKEQGRSANTKHAKSGRKNKSRMLKTKTSDHK
;
A
#
# COMPACT_ATOMS: atom_id res chain seq x y z
N MET A 1 -9.72 -8.37 -18.24
CA MET A 1 -8.69 -8.84 -17.28
C MET A 1 -7.35 -8.82 -17.99
N GLY A 2 -6.40 -7.97 -17.57
CA GLY A 2 -5.08 -7.89 -18.20
C GLY A 2 -4.22 -9.11 -17.89
N ARG A 3 -3.40 -9.56 -18.85
CA ARG A 3 -2.40 -10.61 -18.63
C ARG A 3 -1.28 -10.05 -17.73
N LYS A 4 -1.13 -10.62 -16.53
CA LYS A 4 -0.04 -10.26 -15.60
C LYS A 4 1.28 -10.87 -16.07
N THR A 5 2.35 -10.11 -15.92
CA THR A 5 3.72 -10.61 -16.17
C THR A 5 4.10 -11.66 -15.12
N GLN A 6 5.10 -12.48 -15.42
CA GLN A 6 5.59 -13.49 -14.47
C GLN A 6 6.09 -12.87 -13.16
N GLU A 7 6.84 -11.76 -13.25
CA GLU A 7 7.33 -11.03 -12.08
C GLU A 7 6.19 -10.48 -11.20
N GLU A 8 5.13 -9.95 -11.82
CA GLU A 8 3.97 -9.45 -11.08
C GLU A 8 3.25 -10.59 -10.35
N LYS A 9 3.16 -11.77 -10.96
CA LYS A 9 2.60 -12.97 -10.31
C LYS A 9 3.43 -13.40 -9.11
N GLU A 10 4.75 -13.47 -9.27
CA GLU A 10 5.68 -13.85 -8.21
C GLU A 10 5.62 -12.86 -7.04
N PHE A 11 5.56 -11.56 -7.33
CA PHE A 11 5.36 -10.53 -6.33
C PHE A 11 4.05 -10.75 -5.55
N LEU A 12 2.94 -10.98 -6.23
CA LEU A 12 1.65 -11.21 -5.58
C LEU A 12 1.67 -12.48 -4.70
N ILE A 13 2.33 -13.55 -5.16
CA ILE A 13 2.52 -14.78 -4.37
C ILE A 13 3.37 -14.49 -3.12
N ALA A 14 4.46 -13.75 -3.27
CA ALA A 14 5.33 -13.38 -2.16
C ALA A 14 4.59 -12.51 -1.12
N VAL A 15 3.81 -11.54 -1.57
CA VAL A 15 2.98 -10.69 -0.71
C VAL A 15 1.93 -11.51 0.03
N ARG A 16 1.28 -12.46 -0.64
CA ARG A 16 0.32 -13.38 0.00
C ARG A 16 0.98 -14.21 1.09
N LYS A 17 2.12 -14.85 0.79
CA LYS A 17 2.88 -15.66 1.76
C LYS A 17 3.35 -14.84 2.96
N ARG A 18 3.83 -13.62 2.73
CA ARG A 18 4.25 -12.69 3.80
C ARG A 18 3.08 -12.23 4.67
N THR A 19 1.91 -12.02 4.07
CA THR A 19 0.75 -11.54 4.82
C THR A 19 0.25 -12.59 5.79
N GLY A 20 0.26 -13.88 5.41
CA GLY A 20 -0.14 -15.00 6.29
C GLY A 20 -1.63 -14.99 6.66
N SER A 21 -2.17 -16.13 7.10
CA SER A 21 -3.55 -16.22 7.60
C SER A 21 -3.57 -16.07 9.12
N GLY A 22 -4.25 -15.02 9.62
CA GLY A 22 -4.46 -14.82 11.05
C GLY A 22 -4.12 -13.41 11.54
N ALA A 23 -4.63 -13.07 12.73
CA ALA A 23 -4.35 -11.80 13.41
C ALA A 23 -2.91 -11.73 13.97
N ILE A 24 -2.35 -12.90 14.28
CA ILE A 24 -1.00 -13.07 14.83
C ILE A 24 -0.24 -13.99 13.87
N ASN A 25 0.36 -13.40 12.83
CA ASN A 25 1.12 -14.18 11.85
C ASN A 25 2.55 -14.52 12.32
N ALA A 26 2.83 -14.31 13.61
CA ALA A 26 4.08 -14.74 14.22
C ALA A 26 3.96 -16.19 14.68
N PRO A 27 4.90 -17.08 14.32
CA PRO A 27 4.98 -18.42 14.88
C PRO A 27 4.98 -18.43 16.41
N ALA A 28 4.35 -19.43 17.03
CA ALA A 28 4.16 -19.52 18.48
C ALA A 28 5.48 -19.42 19.26
N TRP A 29 6.55 -20.04 18.76
CA TRP A 29 7.87 -20.01 19.40
C TRP A 29 8.45 -18.59 19.50
N ILE A 30 8.15 -17.70 18.54
CA ILE A 30 8.59 -16.30 18.59
C ILE A 30 7.83 -15.55 19.69
N LEU A 31 6.53 -15.82 19.83
CA LEU A 31 5.70 -15.24 20.89
C LEU A 31 6.18 -15.68 22.27
N GLN A 32 6.53 -16.96 22.41
CA GLN A 32 7.08 -17.54 23.64
C GLN A 32 8.45 -16.92 23.97
N LYS A 33 9.35 -16.81 22.99
CA LYS A 33 10.68 -16.21 23.18
C LYS A 33 10.61 -14.72 23.54
N ALA A 34 9.66 -13.98 22.96
CA ALA A 34 9.49 -12.55 23.21
C ALA A 34 8.75 -12.24 24.52
N GLY A 35 8.07 -13.22 25.12
CA GLY A 35 7.25 -13.05 26.32
C GLY A 35 6.05 -12.12 26.13
N LYS A 36 5.68 -11.77 24.89
CA LYS A 36 4.62 -10.80 24.59
C LYS A 36 3.90 -11.12 23.28
N ARG A 37 2.67 -10.62 23.17
CA ARG A 37 1.90 -10.69 21.91
C ARG A 37 2.54 -9.80 20.85
N ILE A 38 2.89 -10.37 19.70
CA ILE A 38 3.40 -9.63 18.54
C ILE A 38 2.25 -9.42 17.56
N TRP A 39 1.75 -8.20 17.48
CA TRP A 39 0.66 -7.85 16.57
C TRP A 39 1.14 -7.70 15.13
N ASN A 40 0.47 -8.35 14.18
CA ASN A 40 0.75 -8.11 12.77
C ASN A 40 0.06 -6.81 12.31
N LYS A 41 0.83 -5.72 12.23
CA LYS A 41 0.38 -4.42 11.72
C LYS A 41 -0.17 -4.47 10.28
N LYS A 42 0.17 -5.52 9.51
CA LYS A 42 -0.28 -5.73 8.13
C LYS A 42 -1.44 -6.73 8.01
N ALA A 43 -1.93 -7.32 9.10
CA ALA A 43 -3.04 -8.28 9.07
C ALA A 43 -4.37 -7.64 8.63
N LYS A 44 -4.54 -6.33 8.81
CA LYS A 44 -5.73 -5.58 8.36
C LYS A 44 -5.78 -5.32 6.85
N ARG A 45 -4.84 -5.86 6.05
CA ARG A 45 -4.85 -5.66 4.59
C ARG A 45 -5.98 -6.46 3.95
N HIS A 46 -7.00 -5.76 3.47
CA HIS A 46 -8.05 -6.35 2.65
C HIS A 46 -7.72 -6.21 1.16
N TRP A 47 -8.07 -7.22 0.36
CA TRP A 47 -7.93 -7.17 -1.11
C TRP A 47 -8.64 -5.98 -1.77
N ARG A 48 -9.72 -5.43 -1.18
CA ARG A 48 -10.45 -4.26 -1.71
C ARG A 48 -9.75 -2.95 -1.42
N GLU A 49 -9.11 -2.86 -0.26
CA GLU A 49 -8.51 -1.61 0.25
C GLU A 49 -7.04 -1.49 -0.15
N THR A 50 -6.35 -2.62 -0.36
CA THR A 50 -4.90 -2.65 -0.61
C THR A 50 -4.60 -2.73 -2.09
N ASN A 51 -3.98 -1.69 -2.65
CA ASN A 51 -3.54 -1.69 -4.05
C ASN A 51 -2.11 -2.24 -4.20
N PHE A 52 -2.01 -3.56 -4.41
CA PHE A 52 -0.72 -4.24 -4.61
C PHE A 52 0.00 -3.85 -5.91
N GLY A 53 -0.71 -3.37 -6.94
CA GLY A 53 -0.09 -2.88 -8.17
C GLY A 53 0.75 -1.61 -7.94
N ASN A 54 0.30 -0.73 -7.04
CA ASN A 54 1.09 0.42 -6.62
C ASN A 54 2.34 0.01 -5.82
N GLU A 55 2.20 -0.97 -4.92
CA GLU A 55 3.35 -1.50 -4.16
C GLU A 55 4.39 -2.12 -5.10
N PHE A 56 3.96 -2.91 -6.09
CA PHE A 56 4.86 -3.52 -7.08
C PHE A 56 5.65 -2.47 -7.88
N ARG A 57 4.97 -1.44 -8.37
CA ARG A 57 5.62 -0.33 -9.09
C ARG A 57 6.62 0.41 -8.23
N LYS A 58 6.30 0.63 -6.95
CA LYS A 58 7.21 1.24 -5.99
C LYS A 58 8.46 0.37 -5.77
N THR A 59 8.28 -0.94 -5.56
CA THR A 59 9.41 -1.86 -5.38
C THR A 59 10.31 -1.95 -6.62
N GLN A 60 9.73 -1.97 -7.82
CA GLN A 60 10.48 -1.97 -9.08
C GLN A 60 11.29 -0.68 -9.26
N LYS A 61 10.71 0.47 -8.85
CA LYS A 61 11.40 1.77 -8.86
C LYS A 61 12.56 1.81 -7.86
N GLU A 62 12.36 1.28 -6.65
CA GLU A 62 13.41 1.18 -5.62
C GLU A 62 14.56 0.25 -6.04
N GLN A 63 14.27 -0.79 -6.81
CA GLN A 63 15.26 -1.73 -7.36
C GLN A 63 16.00 -1.19 -8.61
N GLY A 64 15.77 0.06 -9.00
CA GLY A 64 16.42 0.68 -10.18
C GLY A 64 15.95 0.13 -11.53
N ARG A 65 14.94 -0.74 -11.56
CA ARG A 65 14.33 -1.30 -12.79
C ARG A 65 13.34 -0.34 -13.44
N SER A 66 13.45 0.95 -13.15
CA SER A 66 12.60 1.96 -13.78
C SER A 66 12.97 2.10 -15.25
N ALA A 67 12.29 1.34 -16.11
CA ALA A 67 12.15 1.72 -17.51
C ALA A 67 11.64 3.16 -17.52
N ASN A 68 12.47 4.05 -18.07
CA ASN A 68 12.31 5.49 -18.27
C ASN A 68 10.85 5.98 -18.11
N THR A 69 10.41 6.11 -16.86
CA THR A 69 9.01 6.43 -16.58
C THR A 69 8.94 7.93 -16.62
N LYS A 70 8.69 8.46 -17.84
CA LYS A 70 8.47 9.89 -18.08
C LYS A 70 7.58 10.41 -16.95
N HIS A 71 8.11 11.30 -16.12
CA HIS A 71 7.31 11.97 -15.10
C HIS A 71 6.13 12.61 -15.81
N ALA A 72 4.91 12.08 -15.60
CA ALA A 72 3.72 12.79 -16.01
C ALA A 72 3.77 14.14 -15.30
N LYS A 73 3.96 15.22 -16.05
CA LYS A 73 3.97 16.59 -15.51
C LYS A 73 2.70 16.72 -14.68
N SER A 74 2.84 16.84 -13.37
CA SER A 74 1.72 17.14 -12.51
C SER A 74 1.24 18.52 -12.90
N GLY A 75 0.17 18.58 -13.71
CA GLY A 75 -0.51 19.82 -14.02
C GLY A 75 -0.77 20.56 -12.72
N ARG A 76 -0.44 21.85 -12.72
CA ARG A 76 -0.62 22.79 -11.61
C ARG A 76 -2.03 22.59 -11.05
N LYS A 77 -2.16 21.98 -9.87
CA LYS A 77 -3.44 21.90 -9.16
C LYS A 77 -3.84 23.35 -8.87
N ASN A 78 -4.86 23.85 -9.57
CA ASN A 78 -5.44 25.16 -9.28
C ASN A 78 -5.91 25.14 -7.82
N LYS A 79 -5.17 25.84 -6.95
CA LYS A 79 -5.51 26.08 -5.54
C LYS A 79 -6.70 27.06 -5.39
N SER A 80 -7.59 27.15 -6.38
CA SER A 80 -8.70 28.11 -6.40
C SER A 80 -10.02 27.42 -6.02
N ARG A 81 -10.06 26.82 -4.83
CA ARG A 81 -11.33 26.62 -4.10
C ARG A 81 -11.11 26.49 -2.59
N MET A 82 -10.06 27.11 -2.07
CA MET A 82 -9.99 27.53 -0.67
C MET A 82 -10.21 29.03 -0.69
N LEU A 83 -11.46 29.48 -0.61
CA LEU A 83 -11.85 30.80 -0.10
C LEU A 83 -13.38 30.95 -0.14
N LYS A 84 -13.91 31.30 1.03
CA LYS A 84 -15.22 31.93 1.32
C LYS A 84 -16.44 31.01 1.48
N THR A 85 -16.48 30.33 2.62
CA THR A 85 -17.69 30.29 3.47
C THR A 85 -17.34 30.85 4.84
N LYS A 86 -17.02 32.15 4.89
CA LYS A 86 -17.28 33.01 6.05
C LYS A 86 -18.38 33.98 5.59
N THR A 87 -19.31 34.29 6.48
CA THR A 87 -20.64 34.92 6.32
C THR A 87 -21.70 33.89 5.93
N SER A 88 -22.70 33.57 6.76
CA SER A 88 -23.60 34.48 7.46
C SER A 88 -24.30 33.81 8.64
N ASP A 89 -24.10 34.29 9.87
CA ASP A 89 -25.12 34.20 10.92
C ASP A 89 -25.36 35.62 11.43
N HIS A 90 -26.33 36.27 10.78
CA HIS A 90 -27.09 37.39 11.33
C HIS A 90 -28.47 36.83 11.65
N LYS A 91 -28.74 36.60 12.94
CA LYS A 91 -29.96 37.03 13.64
C LYS A 91 -29.84 36.75 15.13
#